data_AF-A0A7M2V6B7-F1
#
_entry.id   AF-A0A7M2V6B7-F1
#
_cell.length_a   1.000
_cell.length_b   1.000
_cell.length_c   1.000
_cell.angle_alpha   90.00
_cell.angle_beta   90.00
_cell.angle_gamma   90.00
#
_symmetry.space_group_name_H-M   'P 1'
#
loop_
_entity.id
_entity.type
_entity.pdbx_description
1 polymer ?
#
loop_
_entity_poly.entity_id
_entity_poly.type
_entity_poly.pdbx_seq_one_letter_code
_entity_poly.pdbx_strand_id
1 'polypeptide(L)'
;MIKNVKESLVELVMGDAILELLEADAPISHEALIAQLARNLEQEPRESRREAILAAIKEVQESIKLVDHTGDKGTGWNQQTVKNSKLLKMNSVSPGIGDKKH
;
A
#
# COMPACT_ATOMS: atom_id res chain seq x y z
N MET A 1 -11.28 -14.41 -15.16
CA MET A 1 -10.23 -15.07 -14.38
C MET A 1 -10.94 -15.78 -13.23
N ILE A 2 -11.01 -17.11 -13.24
CA ILE A 2 -11.71 -17.87 -12.19
C ILE A 2 -10.71 -18.04 -11.05
N LYS A 3 -10.88 -17.31 -9.94
CA LYS A 3 -10.07 -17.53 -8.73
C LYS A 3 -10.35 -18.95 -8.22
N ASN A 4 -9.32 -19.66 -7.79
CA ASN A 4 -9.50 -20.97 -7.20
C ASN A 4 -10.39 -20.83 -5.96
N VAL A 5 -11.33 -21.76 -5.71
CA VAL A 5 -12.27 -21.69 -4.59
C VAL A 5 -11.53 -21.53 -3.25
N LYS A 6 -10.35 -22.13 -3.13
CA LYS A 6 -9.49 -22.00 -1.94
C LYS A 6 -8.94 -20.58 -1.75
N GLU A 7 -8.42 -19.95 -2.81
CA GLU A 7 -7.95 -18.56 -2.77
C GLU A 7 -9.10 -17.61 -2.42
N SER A 8 -10.28 -17.86 -2.99
CA SER A 8 -11.48 -17.09 -2.67
C SER A 8 -11.88 -17.20 -1.20
N LEU A 9 -11.68 -18.36 -0.57
CA LEU A 9 -11.99 -18.54 0.84
C LEU A 9 -10.96 -17.85 1.74
N VAL A 10 -9.69 -17.85 1.34
CA VAL A 10 -8.61 -17.12 2.04
C VAL A 10 -8.85 -15.61 2.03
N GLU A 11 -9.19 -15.05 0.87
CA GLU A 11 -9.55 -13.64 0.73
C GLU A 11 -10.77 -13.27 1.59
N LEU A 12 -11.77 -14.16 1.64
CA LEU A 12 -12.97 -13.97 2.43
C LEU A 12 -12.66 -13.91 3.93
N VAL A 13 -11.90 -14.88 4.46
CA VAL A 13 -11.58 -14.90 5.91
C VAL A 13 -10.68 -13.73 6.32
N MET A 14 -9.81 -13.24 5.42
CA MET A 14 -9.07 -11.99 5.65
C MET A 14 -10.01 -10.79 5.70
N GLY A 15 -10.96 -10.70 4.77
CA GLY A 15 -11.97 -9.64 4.75
C GLY A 15 -12.81 -9.62 6.02
N ASP A 16 -13.31 -10.78 6.46
CA ASP A 16 -14.07 -10.93 7.70
C ASP A 16 -13.27 -10.44 8.91
N ALA A 17 -12.00 -10.86 9.04
CA ALA A 17 -11.15 -10.44 10.15
C ALA A 17 -10.84 -8.93 10.15
N ILE A 18 -10.68 -8.31 8.96
CA ILE A 18 -10.52 -6.86 8.86
C ILE A 18 -11.79 -6.13 9.29
N LEU A 19 -12.97 -6.62 8.88
CA LEU A 19 -14.25 -6.06 9.29
C LEU A 19 -14.42 -6.14 10.81
N GLU A 20 -14.10 -7.28 11.43
CA GLU A 20 -14.16 -7.45 12.90
C GLU A 20 -13.24 -6.46 13.63
N LEU A 21 -12.04 -6.18 13.10
CA LEU A 21 -11.15 -5.17 13.66
C LEU A 21 -11.73 -3.75 13.55
N LEU A 22 -12.34 -3.41 12.41
CA LEU A 22 -12.99 -2.11 12.20
C LEU A 22 -14.20 -1.93 13.12
N GLU A 23 -15.01 -2.97 13.30
CA GLU A 23 -16.17 -2.96 14.20
C GLU A 23 -15.77 -2.80 15.67
N ALA A 24 -14.61 -3.34 16.05
CA ALA A 24 -14.06 -3.22 17.40
C ALA A 24 -13.28 -1.91 17.66
N ASP A 25 -13.23 -0.98 16.69
CA ASP A 25 -12.35 0.21 16.72
C ASP A 25 -10.89 -0.15 17.03
N ALA A 26 -10.45 -1.32 16.52
CA ALA A 26 -9.11 -1.84 16.75
C ALA A 26 -8.14 -1.37 15.65
N PRO A 27 -6.84 -1.26 15.95
CA PRO A 27 -5.83 -0.89 14.96
C PRO A 27 -5.79 -1.85 13.76
N ILE A 28 -5.70 -1.31 12.55
CA ILE A 28 -5.49 -2.09 11.32
C ILE A 28 -3.99 -2.21 11.04
N SER A 29 -3.37 -3.28 11.55
CA SER A 29 -1.97 -3.62 11.33
C SER A 29 -1.82 -5.12 11.02
N HIS A 30 -0.66 -5.53 10.47
CA HIS A 30 -0.39 -6.95 10.21
C HIS A 30 -0.49 -7.80 11.49
N GLU A 31 0.02 -7.29 12.62
CA GLU A 31 -0.03 -7.96 13.92
C GLU A 31 -1.47 -8.09 14.44
N ALA A 32 -2.26 -7.02 14.33
CA ALA A 32 -3.66 -7.03 14.74
C ALA A 32 -4.49 -8.02 13.90
N LEU A 33 -4.22 -8.07 12.59
CA LEU A 33 -4.86 -9.01 11.66
C LEU A 33 -4.50 -10.46 11.99
N ILE A 34 -3.21 -10.76 12.24
CA ILE A 34 -2.78 -12.09 12.67
C ILE A 34 -3.46 -12.49 13.98
N ALA A 35 -3.53 -11.57 14.95
CA ALA A 35 -4.17 -11.84 16.24
C ALA A 35 -5.69 -12.09 16.09
N GLN A 36 -6.38 -11.35 15.22
CA GLN A 36 -7.80 -11.58 14.94
C GLN A 36 -8.02 -12.92 14.23
N LEU A 37 -7.22 -13.24 13.22
CA LEU A 37 -7.30 -14.53 12.52
C LEU A 37 -7.03 -15.71 13.47
N ALA A 38 -6.09 -15.58 14.40
CA ALA A 38 -5.83 -16.61 15.42
C ALA A 38 -7.04 -16.84 16.34
N ARG A 39 -7.71 -15.77 16.80
CA ARG A 39 -8.97 -15.89 17.56
C ARG A 39 -10.05 -16.60 16.75
N ASN A 40 -10.18 -16.26 15.48
CA ASN A 40 -11.16 -16.89 14.59
C ASN A 40 -10.86 -18.37 14.40
N LEU A 41 -9.59 -18.77 14.33
CA LEU A 41 -9.17 -20.17 14.20
C LEU A 41 -9.55 -21.02 15.43
N GLU A 42 -9.45 -20.46 16.64
CA GLU A 42 -9.79 -21.15 17.89
C GLU A 42 -11.27 -21.51 17.98
N GLN A 43 -12.13 -20.67 17.39
CA GLN A 43 -13.59 -20.83 17.44
C GLN A 43 -14.19 -21.45 16.16
N GLU A 44 -13.38 -21.76 15.15
CA GLU A 44 -13.87 -22.22 13.85
C GLU A 44 -14.08 -23.74 13.80
N PRO A 45 -15.33 -24.22 13.63
CA PRO A 45 -15.61 -25.65 13.55
C PRO A 45 -15.38 -26.26 12.15
N ARG A 46 -15.40 -25.47 11.07
CA ARG A 46 -15.31 -25.99 9.70
C ARG A 46 -13.86 -26.12 9.27
N GLU A 47 -13.43 -27.36 9.01
CA GLU A 47 -12.06 -27.68 8.61
C GLU A 47 -11.57 -26.86 7.40
N SER A 48 -12.38 -26.73 6.36
CA SER A 48 -12.03 -25.93 5.18
C SER A 48 -11.81 -24.44 5.49
N ARG A 49 -12.56 -23.89 6.46
CA ARG A 49 -12.38 -22.50 6.90
C ARG A 49 -11.16 -22.37 7.82
N ARG A 50 -10.88 -23.37 8.66
CA ARG A 50 -9.62 -23.43 9.45
C ARG A 50 -8.39 -23.44 8.55
N GLU A 51 -8.39 -24.25 7.48
CA GLU A 51 -7.31 -24.27 6.48
C GLU A 51 -7.13 -22.89 5.83
N ALA A 52 -8.23 -22.23 5.47
CA ALA A 52 -8.18 -20.89 4.89
C ALA A 52 -7.64 -19.85 5.88
N ILE A 53 -8.03 -19.90 7.15
CA ILE A 53 -7.52 -19.01 8.19
C ILE A 53 -6.01 -19.21 8.41
N LEU A 54 -5.55 -20.47 8.43
CA LEU A 54 -4.12 -20.79 8.53
C LEU A 54 -3.33 -20.26 7.32
N ALA A 55 -3.88 -20.41 6.11
CA ALA A 55 -3.28 -19.87 4.90
C ALA A 55 -3.23 -18.34 4.93
N ALA A 56 -4.32 -17.67 5.34
CA ALA A 56 -4.35 -16.21 5.52
C ALA A 56 -3.28 -15.73 6.51
N ILE A 57 -3.14 -16.39 7.66
CA ILE A 57 -2.08 -16.04 8.65
C ILE A 57 -0.70 -16.15 8.01
N LYS A 58 -0.44 -17.22 7.25
CA LYS A 58 0.84 -17.43 6.55
C LYS A 58 1.10 -16.34 5.51
N GLU A 59 0.10 -15.96 4.72
CA GLU A 59 0.23 -14.89 3.71
C GLU A 59 0.57 -13.53 4.35
N VAL A 60 -0.11 -13.17 5.45
CA VAL A 60 0.18 -11.94 6.20
C VAL A 60 1.58 -11.98 6.82
N GLN A 61 2.04 -13.13 7.33
CA GLN A 61 3.41 -13.27 7.83
C GLN A 61 4.47 -13.16 6.73
N GLU A 62 4.17 -13.68 5.53
CA GLU A 62 5.06 -13.56 4.37
C GLU A 62 5.12 -12.11 3.86
N SER A 63 4.01 -11.36 3.91
CA SER A 63 4.01 -9.95 3.51
C SER A 63 4.87 -9.08 4.43
N ILE A 64 4.89 -9.35 5.74
CA ILE A 64 5.79 -8.67 6.69
C ILE A 64 7.26 -8.87 6.29
N LYS A 65 7.67 -10.12 6.05
CA LYS A 65 9.06 -10.45 5.67
C LYS A 65 9.50 -9.74 4.39
N LEU A 66 8.59 -9.60 3.42
CA LEU A 66 8.87 -8.88 2.18
C LEU A 66 9.11 -7.39 2.43
N VAL A 67 8.37 -6.77 3.35
CA VAL A 67 8.57 -5.37 3.74
C VAL A 67 9.91 -5.20 4.46
N ASP A 68 10.26 -6.10 5.38
CA ASP A 68 11.52 -6.02 6.13
C ASP A 68 12.75 -6.12 5.21
N HIS A 69 12.70 -6.96 4.18
CA HIS A 69 13.78 -7.09 3.19
C HIS A 69 13.93 -5.89 2.25
N THR A 70 12.95 -4.98 2.19
CA THR A 70 13.09 -3.70 1.48
C THR A 70 13.75 -2.61 2.33
N GLY A 71 13.83 -2.78 3.65
CA GLY A 71 14.53 -1.86 4.55
C GLY A 71 16.06 -1.88 4.43
N ASP A 72 16.63 -3.01 3.97
CA ASP A 72 18.09 -3.22 3.94
C ASP A 72 18.73 -2.90 2.57
N LYS A 73 17.92 -2.55 1.57
CA LYS A 73 18.38 -1.98 0.30
C LYS A 73 18.07 -0.50 0.28
N GLY A 74 18.94 0.29 0.91
CA GLY A 74 18.92 1.74 0.83
C GLY A 74 18.71 2.22 -0.61
N THR A 75 17.55 2.80 -0.88
CA THR A 75 17.32 3.63 -2.06
C THR A 75 16.51 4.82 -1.60
N GLY A 76 17.15 5.98 -1.63
CA GLY A 76 16.58 7.23 -1.20
C GLY A 76 15.23 7.47 -1.86
N TRP A 77 14.26 7.86 -1.04
CA TRP A 77 13.08 8.57 -1.50
C TRP A 77 13.57 9.77 -2.31
N ASN A 78 13.60 9.61 -3.64
CA ASN A 78 13.71 10.72 -4.57
C ASN A 78 12.44 11.54 -4.38
N GLN A 79 12.50 12.54 -3.50
CA GLN A 79 11.63 13.69 -3.58
C GLN A 79 11.90 14.31 -4.94
N GLN A 80 11.12 13.90 -5.93
CA GLN A 80 11.08 14.56 -7.21
C GLN A 80 10.51 15.96 -6.96
N THR A 81 11.41 16.87 -6.60
CA THR A 81 11.17 18.31 -6.61
C THR A 81 10.63 18.63 -7.99
N VAL A 82 9.41 19.13 -8.05
CA VAL A 82 8.79 19.68 -9.25
C VAL A 82 9.59 20.91 -9.71
N LYS A 83 10.76 20.69 -10.33
CA LYS A 83 11.52 21.72 -11.05
C LYS A 83 10.97 21.83 -12.47
N ASN A 84 9.68 22.13 -12.59
CA ASN A 84 9.05 22.53 -13.84
C ASN A 84 8.35 23.89 -13.68
N SER A 85 9.01 24.86 -13.05
CA SER A 85 8.73 26.26 -13.35
C SER A 85 9.42 26.60 -14.67
N LYS A 86 8.67 26.41 -15.77
CA LYS A 86 8.95 27.01 -17.09
C LYS A 86 9.47 28.44 -16.88
N LEU A 87 10.74 28.67 -17.20
CA LEU A 87 11.19 29.99 -17.61
C LEU A 87 10.45 30.31 -18.89
N LEU A 88 9.35 31.06 -18.77
CA LEU A 88 8.77 31.79 -19.89
C LEU A 88 9.79 32.86 -20.30
N LYS A 89 10.73 32.48 -21.16
CA LYS A 89 11.49 33.43 -21.97
C LYS A 89 10.50 34.09 -22.92
N MET A 90 9.93 35.21 -22.49
CA MET A 90 9.25 36.13 -23.39
C MET A 90 10.31 36.76 -24.29
N ASN A 91 10.31 36.38 -25.56
CA ASN A 91 11.01 37.09 -26.62
C ASN A 91 10.35 38.46 -26.78
N SER A 92 10.95 39.52 -26.24
CA SER A 92 10.66 40.88 -26.68
C SER A 92 11.51 41.17 -27.92
N VAL A 93 10.84 41.13 -29.07
CA VAL A 93 11.34 41.58 -30.36
C VAL A 93 11.70 43.07 -30.27
N SER A 94 12.91 43.39 -30.73
CA SER A 94 13.42 44.76 -30.95
C SER A 94 12.64 45.44 -32.07
N PRO A 95 12.45 46.77 -32.03
CA PRO A 95 13.16 47.56 -33.02
C PRO A 95 13.73 48.88 -32.46
N GLY A 96 14.86 49.31 -33.04
CA GLY A 96 15.64 50.46 -32.62
C GLY A 96 15.10 51.83 -33.04
N ILE A 97 16.05 52.74 -33.32
CA ILE A 97 15.91 54.20 -33.55
C ILE A 97 15.91 54.94 -32.20
N GLY A 98 16.78 55.89 -31.88
CA GLY A 98 17.80 56.64 -32.59
C GLY A 98 18.05 57.92 -31.77
N ASP A 99 19.31 58.22 -31.49
CA ASP A 99 19.92 59.56 -31.54
C ASP A 99 19.12 60.78 -30.98
N LYS A 100 19.56 61.39 -29.86
CA LYS A 100 20.17 62.73 -29.84
C LYS A 100 20.41 63.31 -28.44
N LYS A 101 21.51 64.04 -28.40
CA LYS A 101 22.04 64.94 -27.37
C LYS A 101 21.01 66.01 -26.97
N HIS A 102 21.05 66.47 -25.73
CA HIS A 102 21.22 67.87 -25.31
C HIS A 102 21.29 67.95 -23.78
#